data_AF-A0A150TYG4-F1
#
_entry.id   AF-A0A150TYG4-F1
#
_cell.length_a   1.000
_cell.length_b   1.000
_cell.length_c   1.000
_cell.angle_alpha   90.00
_cell.angle_beta   90.00
_cell.angle_gamma   90.00
#
_symmetry.space_group_name_H-M   'P 1'
#
loop_
_entity.id
_entity.type
_entity.pdbx_description
1 polymer ?
#
loop_
_entity_poly.entity_id
_entity_poly.type
_entity_poly.pdbx_seq_one_letter_code
_entity_poly.pdbx_strand_id
1 'polypeptide(L)'
;MVTSIFGIFDPGRPWARLVRAVRPLVALVAAVTPVVALAPGCGGDAPPPHGAGGAGDPGDFTVDIELPPDIEARLLEIATELGAVICERARNCCDHYGFEPRTDCLQLGGGIFALQLASATELGAKDPSELDFYIDDAMVERCLEVARSVTTKCAFTDEVTFAWFWPCSSVLSVAPRGEEPEECNADPMCEAKHGPGHGCAIDSCRPIVEVERGAACGPPNEDAVIPVCGASDHCEIGTCERRLSLGEPCVSSKECVSEAYCDSVCVARAPLGAPCRDTACAEGLACRCPTYGCDEPFCFEPRDVGEPCSVDGECSFPVLCQDGICKPSSIGFCEPP
;
A
#
# COMPACT_ATOMS: atom_id res chain seq x y z
N MET A 1 9.45 19.74 -46.94
CA MET A 1 8.80 18.43 -47.08
C MET A 1 8.41 17.96 -45.70
N VAL A 2 7.20 18.29 -45.29
CA VAL A 2 6.51 17.76 -44.10
C VAL A 2 5.07 17.64 -44.56
N THR A 3 4.57 16.41 -44.65
CA THR A 3 3.23 16.11 -45.14
C THR A 3 2.37 15.83 -43.91
N SER A 4 1.56 16.81 -43.49
CA SER A 4 0.53 16.63 -42.48
C SER A 4 -0.67 15.92 -43.10
N ILE A 5 -1.08 14.81 -42.50
CA ILE A 5 -2.30 14.07 -42.87
C ILE A 5 -3.41 14.53 -41.90
N PHE A 6 -4.40 15.24 -42.44
CA PHE A 6 -5.70 15.45 -41.79
C PHE A 6 -6.59 14.26 -42.14
N GLY A 7 -6.95 13.46 -41.13
CA GLY A 7 -7.97 12.42 -41.23
C GLY A 7 -9.35 12.98 -40.88
N ILE A 8 -10.24 12.97 -41.87
CA ILE A 8 -11.65 13.34 -41.80
C ILE A 8 -12.42 12.21 -41.09
N PHE A 9 -13.17 12.53 -40.04
CA PHE A 9 -14.05 11.59 -39.34
C PHE A 9 -15.38 11.40 -40.10
N ASP A 10 -15.74 10.15 -40.36
CA ASP A 10 -16.96 9.70 -41.06
C ASP A 10 -18.03 9.28 -40.02
N PRO A 11 -19.20 9.95 -39.94
CA PRO A 11 -20.23 9.64 -38.97
C PRO A 11 -21.24 8.63 -39.56
N GLY A 12 -20.91 7.35 -39.57
CA GLY A 12 -21.85 6.39 -40.13
C GLY A 12 -21.45 4.92 -40.11
N ARG A 13 -21.37 4.29 -38.93
CA ARG A 13 -21.61 2.83 -38.79
C ARG A 13 -21.95 2.43 -37.34
N PRO A 14 -22.81 1.41 -37.14
CA PRO A 14 -23.54 1.20 -35.88
C PRO A 14 -22.73 0.41 -34.84
N TRP A 15 -22.60 1.00 -33.64
CA TRP A 15 -21.89 0.53 -32.44
C TRP A 15 -22.59 -0.60 -31.66
N ALA A 16 -23.59 -1.26 -32.24
CA ALA A 16 -24.54 -2.09 -31.47
C ALA A 16 -24.08 -3.53 -31.17
N ARG A 17 -22.82 -3.91 -31.46
CA ARG A 17 -22.35 -5.30 -31.22
C ARG A 17 -21.10 -5.45 -30.36
N LEU A 18 -20.43 -4.37 -29.96
CA LEU A 18 -19.29 -4.43 -29.02
C LEU A 18 -19.69 -4.25 -27.53
N VAL A 19 -20.92 -3.83 -27.25
CA VAL A 19 -21.39 -3.49 -25.89
C VAL A 19 -21.55 -4.70 -24.95
N ARG A 20 -21.45 -5.95 -25.45
CA ARG A 20 -21.64 -7.14 -24.62
C ARG A 20 -20.35 -7.69 -24.00
N ALA A 21 -19.17 -7.28 -24.48
CA ALA A 21 -17.89 -7.68 -23.90
C ALA A 21 -17.28 -6.63 -22.96
N VAL A 22 -17.77 -5.38 -23.01
CA VAL A 22 -17.29 -4.25 -22.19
C VAL A 22 -18.11 -4.05 -20.90
N ARG A 23 -19.25 -4.76 -20.76
CA ARG A 23 -20.08 -4.67 -19.55
C ARG A 23 -19.55 -5.28 -18.25
N PRO A 24 -18.53 -6.17 -18.18
CA PRO A 24 -17.97 -6.54 -16.88
C PRO A 24 -17.02 -5.46 -16.32
N LEU A 25 -16.75 -4.37 -17.06
CA LEU A 25 -15.81 -3.31 -16.67
C LEU A 25 -16.46 -2.10 -16.01
N VAL A 26 -17.77 -1.89 -16.19
CA VAL A 26 -18.57 -0.86 -15.47
C VAL A 26 -18.95 -1.34 -14.06
N ALA A 27 -18.12 -2.19 -13.46
CA ALA A 27 -18.30 -2.76 -12.14
C ALA A 27 -16.92 -3.13 -11.58
N LEU A 28 -15.99 -2.17 -11.63
CA LEU A 28 -14.64 -2.33 -11.08
C LEU A 28 -14.58 -1.72 -9.68
N VAL A 29 -15.53 -2.10 -8.82
CA VAL A 29 -15.46 -1.83 -7.39
C VAL A 29 -16.03 -3.05 -6.66
N ALA A 30 -15.15 -3.95 -6.24
CA ALA A 30 -15.46 -4.93 -5.23
C ALA A 30 -14.69 -4.54 -3.96
N ALA A 31 -15.46 -4.11 -2.97
CA ALA A 31 -15.14 -4.03 -1.55
C ALA A 31 -13.88 -3.24 -1.13
N VAL A 32 -14.02 -1.91 -1.07
CA VAL A 32 -13.28 -1.12 -0.07
C VAL A 32 -14.26 -0.73 1.03
N THR A 33 -14.33 -1.54 2.08
CA THR A 33 -14.77 -1.07 3.39
C THR A 33 -13.72 -1.49 4.42
N PRO A 34 -12.98 -0.55 5.03
CA PRO A 34 -12.46 -0.77 6.36
C PRO A 34 -13.65 -0.65 7.34
N VAL A 35 -13.60 -1.37 8.47
CA VAL A 35 -14.48 -1.33 9.67
C VAL A 35 -15.33 -2.59 9.91
N VAL A 36 -14.81 -3.41 10.84
CA VAL A 36 -15.49 -3.99 12.02
C VAL A 36 -16.98 -4.35 11.88
N ALA A 37 -17.26 -5.64 11.67
CA ALA A 37 -18.49 -6.28 12.18
C ALA A 37 -18.15 -7.64 12.80
N LEU A 38 -18.53 -7.79 14.06
CA LEU A 38 -18.30 -8.95 14.93
C LEU A 38 -19.35 -10.06 14.69
N ALA A 39 -18.87 -11.31 14.51
CA ALA A 39 -19.33 -12.59 15.08
C ALA A 39 -20.68 -13.24 14.63
N PRO A 40 -20.94 -14.56 14.88
CA PRO A 40 -20.07 -15.73 15.12
C PRO A 40 -20.41 -17.01 14.28
N GLY A 41 -19.45 -17.93 14.19
CA GLY A 41 -19.67 -19.37 14.46
C GLY A 41 -20.15 -20.30 13.34
N CYS A 42 -19.24 -21.15 12.87
CA CYS A 42 -19.55 -22.38 12.15
C CYS A 42 -20.25 -23.40 13.06
N GLY A 43 -21.31 -24.06 12.58
CA GLY A 43 -21.76 -25.34 13.14
C GLY A 43 -23.23 -25.72 12.85
N GLY A 44 -23.44 -26.64 11.91
CA GLY A 44 -24.60 -27.54 11.92
C GLY A 44 -25.45 -27.55 10.66
N ASP A 45 -25.66 -28.76 10.12
CA ASP A 45 -26.53 -29.10 9.00
C ASP A 45 -27.94 -28.48 9.11
N ALA A 46 -28.27 -27.55 8.21
CA ALA A 46 -29.63 -27.04 8.04
C ALA A 46 -30.05 -27.12 6.56
N PRO A 47 -31.29 -27.58 6.26
CA PRO A 47 -31.78 -27.76 4.90
C PRO A 47 -32.02 -26.39 4.22
N PRO A 48 -32.05 -26.32 2.88
CA PRO A 48 -32.03 -25.04 2.17
C PRO A 48 -33.35 -24.29 2.38
N PRO A 49 -33.33 -22.98 2.70
CA PRO A 49 -34.55 -22.20 2.72
C PRO A 49 -34.93 -21.82 1.29
N HIS A 50 -36.10 -22.31 0.86
CA HIS A 50 -36.87 -21.66 -0.18
C HIS A 50 -37.42 -20.31 0.32
N GLY A 51 -37.33 -19.27 -0.52
CA GLY A 51 -38.32 -18.20 -0.54
C GLY A 51 -37.94 -16.88 0.12
N ALA A 52 -37.69 -15.88 -0.73
CA ALA A 52 -37.80 -14.43 -0.57
C ALA A 52 -38.40 -13.86 0.72
N GLY A 53 -37.70 -12.87 1.29
CA GLY A 53 -38.23 -11.94 2.29
C GLY A 53 -37.14 -11.03 2.85
N GLY A 54 -37.15 -9.76 2.43
CA GLY A 54 -36.08 -8.78 2.64
C GLY A 54 -35.59 -8.55 4.07
N ALA A 55 -34.28 -8.35 4.17
CA ALA A 55 -33.59 -7.53 5.16
C ALA A 55 -32.52 -6.74 4.37
N GLY A 56 -32.40 -5.44 4.62
CA GLY A 56 -31.62 -4.51 3.78
C GLY A 56 -30.16 -4.91 3.61
N ASP A 57 -29.70 -4.93 2.36
CA ASP A 57 -28.34 -5.25 1.97
C ASP A 57 -27.33 -4.26 2.61
N PRO A 58 -26.19 -4.74 3.13
CA PRO A 58 -25.04 -3.89 3.37
C PRO A 58 -24.62 -3.29 2.03
N GLY A 59 -24.69 -1.96 1.92
CA GLY A 59 -24.56 -1.25 0.66
C GLY A 59 -23.22 -1.45 -0.03
N ASP A 60 -23.23 -2.13 -1.17
CA ASP A 60 -22.18 -2.02 -2.18
C ASP A 60 -22.12 -0.57 -2.66
N PHE A 61 -21.08 0.15 -2.28
CA PHE A 61 -20.76 1.43 -2.89
C PHE A 61 -20.00 1.16 -4.18
N THR A 62 -20.72 1.14 -5.31
CA THR A 62 -20.10 1.17 -6.64
C THR A 62 -19.77 2.62 -7.00
N VAL A 63 -18.48 2.95 -7.00
CA VAL A 63 -17.97 4.23 -7.48
C VAL A 63 -17.62 4.06 -8.97
N ASP A 64 -18.55 4.43 -9.85
CA ASP A 64 -18.34 4.42 -11.30
C ASP A 64 -17.60 5.70 -11.71
N ILE A 65 -16.33 5.57 -12.06
CA ILE A 65 -15.53 6.70 -12.54
C ILE A 65 -15.16 6.45 -13.99
N GLU A 66 -15.63 7.34 -14.87
CA GLU A 66 -15.28 7.34 -16.28
C GLU A 66 -13.85 7.84 -16.46
N LEU A 67 -12.96 6.96 -16.91
CA LEU A 67 -11.58 7.30 -17.25
C LEU A 67 -11.48 7.68 -18.74
N PRO A 68 -10.47 8.48 -19.13
CA PRO A 68 -10.13 8.66 -20.53
C PRO A 68 -9.89 7.30 -21.21
N PRO A 69 -10.38 7.07 -22.45
CA PRO A 69 -10.36 5.73 -23.07
C PRO A 69 -8.97 5.11 -23.23
N ASP A 70 -7.95 5.93 -23.41
CA ASP A 70 -6.55 5.52 -23.50
C ASP A 70 -5.98 5.10 -22.14
N ILE A 71 -6.31 5.85 -21.09
CA ILE A 71 -5.96 5.52 -19.69
C ILE A 71 -6.68 4.25 -19.25
N GLU A 72 -7.97 4.12 -19.53
CA GLU A 72 -8.77 2.93 -19.22
C GLU A 72 -8.17 1.68 -19.89
N ALA A 73 -7.87 1.75 -21.19
CA ALA A 73 -7.30 0.64 -21.93
C ALA A 73 -5.92 0.22 -21.37
N ARG A 74 -5.08 1.20 -21.01
CA ARG A 74 -3.75 0.93 -20.44
C ARG A 74 -3.83 0.34 -19.04
N LEU A 75 -4.68 0.88 -18.17
CA LEU A 75 -4.90 0.32 -16.83
C LEU A 75 -5.46 -1.09 -16.89
N LEU A 76 -6.36 -1.39 -17.82
CA LEU A 76 -6.89 -2.73 -18.00
C LEU A 76 -5.81 -3.73 -18.41
N GLU A 77 -4.89 -3.34 -19.28
CA GLU A 77 -3.72 -4.15 -19.66
C GLU A 77 -2.88 -4.47 -18.42
N ILE A 78 -2.53 -3.46 -17.63
CA ILE A 78 -1.71 -3.60 -16.42
C ILE A 78 -2.42 -4.45 -15.36
N ALA A 79 -3.70 -4.20 -15.09
CA ALA A 79 -4.51 -4.96 -14.15
C ALA A 79 -4.64 -6.43 -14.58
N THR A 80 -4.71 -6.70 -15.88
CA THR A 80 -4.76 -8.07 -16.42
C THR A 80 -3.44 -8.80 -16.17
N GLU A 81 -2.31 -8.14 -16.41
CA GLU A 81 -1.00 -8.73 -16.13
C GLU A 81 -0.79 -8.97 -14.62
N LEU A 82 -1.10 -7.96 -13.80
CA LEU A 82 -0.99 -8.07 -12.35
C LEU A 82 -1.91 -9.17 -11.80
N GLY A 83 -3.15 -9.23 -12.30
CA GLY A 83 -4.08 -10.30 -11.96
C GLY A 83 -3.54 -11.68 -12.34
N ALA A 84 -2.89 -11.84 -13.49
CA ALA A 84 -2.26 -13.10 -13.87
C ALA A 84 -1.16 -13.53 -12.87
N VAL A 85 -0.34 -12.58 -12.42
CA VAL A 85 0.72 -12.77 -11.43
C VAL A 85 0.14 -13.16 -10.06
N ILE A 86 -0.92 -12.46 -9.60
CA ILE A 86 -1.64 -12.79 -8.35
C ILE A 86 -2.22 -14.21 -8.43
N CYS A 87 -2.84 -14.56 -9.55
CA CYS A 87 -3.38 -15.90 -9.80
C CYS A 87 -2.30 -16.99 -9.80
N GLU A 88 -1.14 -16.71 -10.38
CA GLU A 88 0.00 -17.64 -10.36
C GLU A 88 0.50 -17.86 -8.93
N ARG A 89 0.66 -16.78 -8.17
CA ARG A 89 1.04 -16.84 -6.76
C ARG A 89 0.05 -17.66 -5.94
N ALA A 90 -1.24 -17.36 -6.08
CA ALA A 90 -2.32 -18.08 -5.42
C ALA A 90 -2.23 -19.59 -5.69
N ARG A 91 -2.01 -19.99 -6.95
CA ARG A 91 -1.84 -21.42 -7.28
C ARG A 91 -0.59 -22.04 -6.66
N ASN A 92 0.51 -21.29 -6.58
CA ASN A 92 1.78 -21.78 -6.03
C ASN A 92 1.74 -21.91 -4.50
N CYS A 93 1.00 -21.02 -3.83
CA CYS A 93 1.04 -20.88 -2.38
C CYS A 93 -0.22 -21.39 -1.67
N CYS A 94 -1.30 -21.55 -2.41
CA CYS A 94 -2.64 -21.85 -1.90
C CYS A 94 -3.32 -22.87 -2.82
N ASP A 95 -2.61 -23.95 -3.15
CA ASP A 95 -3.03 -25.06 -4.02
C ASP A 95 -4.33 -25.76 -3.56
N HIS A 96 -4.71 -25.62 -2.29
CA HIS A 96 -5.98 -26.10 -1.73
C HIS A 96 -7.15 -25.10 -1.81
N TYR A 97 -6.89 -23.84 -2.17
CA TYR A 97 -7.88 -22.78 -2.20
C TYR A 97 -8.33 -22.53 -3.64
N GLY A 98 -9.60 -22.87 -3.90
CA GLY A 98 -10.23 -22.79 -5.21
C GLY A 98 -10.51 -21.35 -5.62
N PHE A 99 -9.49 -20.60 -6.02
CA PHE A 99 -9.71 -19.40 -6.82
C PHE A 99 -10.52 -19.79 -8.06
N GLU A 100 -11.74 -19.25 -8.15
CA GLU A 100 -12.61 -19.35 -9.32
C GLU A 100 -12.06 -18.44 -10.46
N PRO A 101 -12.68 -18.32 -11.65
CA PRO A 101 -11.96 -18.00 -12.89
C PRO A 101 -11.23 -16.64 -12.84
N ARG A 102 -10.34 -16.40 -13.83
CA ARG A 102 -9.49 -15.20 -14.01
C ARG A 102 -10.08 -13.83 -13.61
N THR A 103 -11.42 -13.71 -13.57
CA THR A 103 -12.16 -12.54 -13.09
C THR A 103 -11.79 -12.12 -11.67
N ASP A 104 -11.60 -13.05 -10.74
CA ASP A 104 -11.36 -12.72 -9.32
C ASP A 104 -9.96 -12.12 -9.18
N CYS A 105 -8.98 -12.73 -9.82
CA CYS A 105 -7.62 -12.19 -9.86
C CYS A 105 -7.52 -10.86 -10.60
N LEU A 106 -8.34 -10.63 -11.63
CA LEU A 106 -8.39 -9.35 -12.34
C LEU A 106 -8.94 -8.25 -11.43
N GLN A 107 -9.98 -8.53 -10.65
CA GLN A 107 -10.52 -7.58 -9.66
C GLN A 107 -9.47 -7.22 -8.62
N LEU A 108 -8.71 -8.21 -8.14
CA LEU A 108 -7.61 -7.99 -7.20
C LEU A 108 -6.47 -7.16 -7.80
N GLY A 109 -6.11 -7.41 -9.06
CA GLY A 109 -5.14 -6.59 -9.80
C GLY A 109 -5.63 -5.16 -10.05
N GLY A 110 -6.95 -4.97 -10.24
CA GLY A 110 -7.58 -3.67 -10.43
C GLY A 110 -7.83 -2.86 -9.15
N GLY A 111 -7.96 -3.55 -8.00
CA GLY A 111 -8.34 -2.93 -6.72
C GLY A 111 -7.37 -1.87 -6.23
N ILE A 112 -6.07 -2.00 -6.54
CA ILE A 112 -5.05 -1.01 -6.21
C ILE A 112 -5.34 0.33 -6.91
N PHE A 113 -5.73 0.29 -8.19
CA PHE A 113 -6.06 1.50 -8.95
C PHE A 113 -7.39 2.10 -8.50
N ALA A 114 -8.36 1.27 -8.14
CA ALA A 114 -9.65 1.71 -7.60
C ALA A 114 -9.49 2.49 -6.29
N LEU A 115 -8.62 2.03 -5.38
CA LEU A 115 -8.28 2.73 -4.14
C LEU A 115 -7.70 4.12 -4.41
N GLN A 116 -6.75 4.21 -5.34
CA GLN A 116 -6.13 5.48 -5.70
C GLN A 116 -7.14 6.46 -6.30
N LEU A 117 -8.02 5.95 -7.16
CA LEU A 117 -9.06 6.73 -7.81
C LEU A 117 -10.13 7.22 -6.82
N ALA A 118 -10.52 6.37 -5.87
CA ALA A 118 -11.43 6.73 -4.79
C ALA A 118 -10.83 7.81 -3.86
N SER A 119 -9.53 7.71 -3.57
CA SER A 119 -8.81 8.74 -2.81
C SER A 119 -8.78 10.08 -3.55
N ALA A 120 -8.42 10.07 -4.84
CA ALA A 120 -8.31 11.28 -5.65
C ALA A 120 -9.65 12.02 -5.85
N THR A 121 -10.74 11.27 -5.95
CA THR A 121 -12.09 11.84 -6.09
C THR A 121 -12.72 12.25 -4.75
N GLU A 122 -12.00 12.11 -3.63
CA GLU A 122 -12.55 12.31 -2.28
C GLU A 122 -13.84 11.50 -2.08
N LEU A 123 -13.80 10.22 -2.48
CA LEU A 123 -14.95 9.31 -2.47
C LEU A 123 -16.14 9.81 -3.30
N GLY A 124 -15.86 10.44 -4.44
CA GLY A 124 -16.86 10.96 -5.38
C GLY A 124 -17.33 12.39 -5.10
N ALA A 125 -16.69 13.12 -4.18
CA ALA A 125 -16.98 14.54 -3.96
C ALA A 125 -16.47 15.44 -5.11
N LYS A 126 -15.44 15.00 -5.83
CA LYS A 126 -14.89 15.67 -7.02
C LYS A 126 -15.39 15.02 -8.30
N ASP A 127 -15.71 15.85 -9.30
CA ASP A 127 -16.08 15.38 -10.63
C ASP A 127 -14.82 14.87 -11.37
N PRO A 128 -14.83 13.66 -11.95
CA PRO A 128 -13.68 13.13 -12.69
C PRO A 128 -13.20 14.03 -13.85
N SER A 129 -14.08 14.88 -14.41
CA SER A 129 -13.72 15.83 -15.46
C SER A 129 -12.87 17.01 -14.98
N GLU A 130 -12.73 17.18 -13.67
CA GLU A 130 -11.83 18.12 -12.99
C GLU A 130 -10.46 17.51 -12.69
N LEU A 131 -10.20 16.28 -13.13
CA LEU A 131 -8.96 15.55 -12.88
C LEU A 131 -8.24 15.23 -14.19
N ASP A 132 -6.91 15.30 -14.16
CA ASP A 132 -6.03 14.74 -15.18
C ASP A 132 -5.41 13.43 -14.65
N PHE A 133 -5.30 12.44 -15.54
CA PHE A 133 -4.84 11.08 -15.22
C PHE A 133 -3.54 10.78 -15.96
N TYR A 134 -2.61 10.16 -15.26
CA TYR A 134 -1.27 9.86 -15.79
C TYR A 134 -0.89 8.42 -15.46
N ILE A 135 -0.30 7.74 -16.44
CA ILE A 135 0.32 6.43 -16.26
C ILE A 135 1.83 6.59 -16.29
N ASP A 136 2.49 6.21 -15.20
CA ASP A 136 3.95 6.15 -15.14
C ASP A 136 4.43 4.77 -15.63
N ASP A 137 4.82 4.69 -16.90
CA ASP A 137 5.28 3.44 -17.51
C ASP A 137 6.54 2.86 -16.83
N ALA A 138 7.39 3.68 -16.22
CA ALA A 138 8.54 3.17 -15.44
C ALA A 138 8.05 2.45 -14.18
N MET A 139 7.01 2.99 -13.53
CA MET A 139 6.34 2.31 -12.42
C MET A 139 5.55 1.08 -12.85
N VAL A 140 5.01 1.05 -14.07
CA VAL A 140 4.38 -0.17 -14.61
C VAL A 140 5.38 -1.31 -14.67
N GLU A 141 6.54 -1.08 -15.28
CA GLU A 141 7.59 -2.10 -15.38
C GLU A 141 8.05 -2.56 -13.99
N ARG A 142 8.26 -1.62 -13.07
CA ARG A 142 8.69 -1.92 -11.70
C ARG A 142 7.65 -2.70 -10.91
N CYS A 143 6.38 -2.29 -10.98
CA CYS A 143 5.25 -3.00 -10.38
C CYS A 143 5.20 -4.46 -10.84
N LEU A 144 5.23 -4.68 -12.15
CA LEU A 144 5.15 -6.02 -12.72
C LEU A 144 6.40 -6.87 -12.41
N GLU A 145 7.60 -6.27 -12.42
CA GLU A 145 8.83 -6.94 -12.01
C GLU A 145 8.75 -7.41 -10.55
N VAL A 146 8.38 -6.51 -9.63
CA VAL A 146 8.30 -6.84 -8.21
C VAL A 146 7.20 -7.87 -7.96
N ALA A 147 6.01 -7.70 -8.56
CA ALA A 147 4.91 -8.64 -8.44
C ALA A 147 5.32 -10.05 -8.91
N ARG A 148 6.03 -10.16 -10.04
CA ARG A 148 6.57 -11.44 -10.54
C ARG A 148 7.62 -12.03 -9.60
N SER A 149 8.48 -11.19 -9.02
CA SER A 149 9.55 -11.64 -8.11
C SER A 149 9.00 -12.29 -6.82
N VAL A 150 7.75 -11.97 -6.46
CA VAL A 150 7.10 -12.48 -5.25
C VAL A 150 6.14 -13.63 -5.53
N THR A 151 5.94 -14.10 -6.77
CA THR A 151 4.94 -15.17 -7.06
C THR A 151 5.23 -16.50 -6.36
N THR A 152 6.47 -16.76 -5.98
CA THR A 152 6.89 -17.99 -5.30
C THR A 152 7.09 -17.81 -3.79
N LYS A 153 7.03 -16.58 -3.28
CA LYS A 153 7.34 -16.26 -1.87
C LYS A 153 6.11 -16.38 -0.98
N CYS A 154 5.65 -17.57 -0.61
CA CYS A 154 4.34 -17.73 0.03
C CYS A 154 4.13 -17.01 1.37
N ALA A 155 5.21 -16.44 1.93
CA ALA A 155 5.12 -15.55 3.07
C ALA A 155 4.64 -14.13 2.68
N PHE A 156 3.60 -13.59 3.34
CA PHE A 156 3.35 -12.15 3.40
C PHE A 156 4.12 -11.58 4.58
N THR A 157 5.23 -10.94 4.26
CA THR A 157 6.00 -10.11 5.18
C THR A 157 5.50 -8.67 5.05
N ASP A 158 5.68 -7.82 6.06
CA ASP A 158 5.42 -6.38 5.89
C ASP A 158 6.23 -5.84 4.70
N GLU A 159 7.49 -6.28 4.56
CA GLU A 159 8.38 -5.93 3.45
C GLU A 159 7.82 -6.37 2.08
N VAL A 160 7.29 -7.59 1.96
CA VAL A 160 6.70 -8.11 0.72
C VAL A 160 5.42 -7.36 0.39
N THR A 161 4.58 -7.07 1.39
CA THR A 161 3.31 -6.34 1.27
C THR A 161 3.54 -4.89 0.83
N PHE A 162 4.55 -4.24 1.37
CA PHE A 162 4.92 -2.89 0.94
C PHE A 162 5.64 -2.92 -0.41
N ALA A 163 6.52 -3.88 -0.66
CA ALA A 163 7.28 -3.96 -1.91
C ALA A 163 6.39 -4.19 -3.12
N TRP A 164 5.33 -4.99 -3.04
CA TRP A 164 4.41 -5.19 -4.17
C TRP A 164 3.39 -4.05 -4.31
N PHE A 165 2.83 -3.55 -3.19
CA PHE A 165 1.74 -2.57 -3.23
C PHE A 165 2.24 -1.21 -3.72
N TRP A 166 3.35 -0.71 -3.19
CA TRP A 166 3.81 0.66 -3.44
C TRP A 166 4.13 0.96 -4.90
N PRO A 167 4.91 0.14 -5.63
CA PRO A 167 5.18 0.40 -7.03
C PRO A 167 3.88 0.39 -7.85
N CYS A 168 2.95 -0.51 -7.53
CA CYS A 168 1.70 -0.66 -8.26
C CYS A 168 0.69 0.47 -7.95
N SER A 169 0.62 0.97 -6.71
CA SER A 169 -0.22 2.13 -6.38
C SER A 169 0.25 3.42 -7.04
N SER A 170 1.54 3.48 -7.38
CA SER A 170 2.20 4.65 -8.00
C SER A 170 2.14 4.65 -9.54
N VAL A 171 1.58 3.60 -10.15
CA VAL A 171 1.39 3.52 -11.61
C VAL A 171 0.39 4.55 -12.11
N LEU A 172 -0.69 4.76 -11.34
CA LEU A 172 -1.74 5.72 -11.66
C LEU A 172 -1.58 6.97 -10.79
N SER A 173 -1.19 8.07 -11.41
CA SER A 173 -1.22 9.39 -10.78
C SER A 173 -2.44 10.16 -11.22
N VAL A 174 -3.07 10.85 -10.27
CA VAL A 174 -4.26 11.68 -10.50
C VAL A 174 -4.00 13.06 -9.94
N ALA A 175 -4.20 14.09 -10.75
CA ALA A 175 -3.98 15.48 -10.37
C ALA A 175 -5.22 16.32 -10.69
N PRO A 176 -5.42 17.48 -10.02
CA PRO A 176 -6.38 18.47 -10.49
C PRO A 176 -6.06 18.88 -11.93
N ARG A 177 -7.10 19.18 -12.71
CA ARG A 177 -6.96 19.49 -14.11
C ARG A 177 -6.06 20.69 -14.36
N GLY A 178 -5.03 20.50 -15.19
CA GLY A 178 -4.03 21.50 -15.52
C GLY A 178 -2.88 21.61 -14.52
N GLU A 179 -2.85 20.78 -13.48
CA GLU A 179 -1.73 20.65 -12.55
C GLU A 179 -0.87 19.44 -12.92
N GLU A 180 0.42 19.52 -12.63
CA GLU A 180 1.30 18.35 -12.75
C GLU A 180 1.08 17.44 -11.53
N PRO A 181 1.05 16.11 -11.74
CA PRO A 181 0.92 15.18 -10.62
C PRO A 181 2.16 15.29 -9.72
N GLU A 182 1.93 15.18 -8.41
CA GLU A 182 3.00 15.01 -7.43
C GLU A 182 3.87 13.81 -7.84
N GLU A 183 5.19 13.99 -7.86
CA GLU A 183 6.12 12.93 -8.20
C GLU A 183 6.25 11.93 -7.05
N CYS A 184 6.08 12.40 -5.81
CA CYS A 184 6.18 11.59 -4.62
C CYS A 184 5.40 12.19 -3.45
N ASN A 185 4.98 11.29 -2.55
CA ASN A 185 4.32 11.66 -1.30
C ASN A 185 5.07 11.08 -0.08
N ALA A 186 6.07 10.21 -0.33
CA ALA A 186 6.93 9.60 0.69
C ALA A 186 8.26 9.10 0.08
N ASP A 187 9.30 9.00 0.90
CA ASP A 187 10.64 8.53 0.49
C ASP A 187 10.63 7.16 -0.22
N PRO A 188 9.87 6.14 0.23
CA PRO A 188 9.84 4.85 -0.46
C PRO A 188 9.38 4.92 -1.92
N MET A 189 8.51 5.88 -2.26
CA MET A 189 8.10 6.09 -3.66
C MET A 189 9.26 6.61 -4.51
N CYS A 190 10.04 7.55 -3.97
CA CYS A 190 11.21 8.07 -4.67
C CYS A 190 12.29 7.03 -4.86
N GLU A 191 12.58 6.22 -3.83
CA GLU A 191 13.56 5.15 -3.96
C GLU A 191 13.09 4.07 -4.95
N ALA A 192 11.78 3.77 -5.00
CA ALA A 192 11.24 2.84 -5.99
C ALA A 192 11.38 3.37 -7.43
N LYS A 193 11.24 4.69 -7.63
CA LYS A 193 11.26 5.36 -8.93
C LYS A 193 12.65 5.71 -9.44
N HIS A 194 13.50 6.25 -8.58
CA HIS A 194 14.83 6.75 -8.94
C HIS A 194 15.97 5.92 -8.38
N GLY A 195 15.66 4.92 -7.55
CA GLY A 195 16.65 4.07 -6.89
C GLY A 195 17.12 4.61 -5.54
N PRO A 196 17.92 3.83 -4.80
CA PRO A 196 18.39 4.17 -3.46
C PRO A 196 19.16 5.50 -3.47
N GLY A 197 19.00 6.27 -2.39
CA GLY A 197 19.62 7.60 -2.27
C GLY A 197 18.82 8.73 -2.90
N HIS A 198 17.53 8.52 -3.21
CA HIS A 198 16.57 9.58 -3.49
C HIS A 198 15.52 9.64 -2.39
N GLY A 199 15.10 10.85 -2.04
CA GLY A 199 14.06 11.10 -1.04
C GLY A 199 12.99 12.01 -1.62
N CYS A 200 11.86 12.08 -0.93
CA CYS A 200 10.76 12.92 -1.30
C CYS A 200 10.89 14.30 -0.63
N ALA A 201 10.99 15.34 -1.46
CA ALA A 201 10.98 16.74 -1.02
C ALA A 201 9.71 17.42 -1.51
N ILE A 202 8.74 17.56 -0.62
CA ILE A 202 7.40 18.12 -0.88
C ILE A 202 6.63 17.25 -1.87
N ASP A 203 6.88 17.44 -3.16
CA ASP A 203 6.18 16.87 -4.31
C ASP A 203 7.16 16.31 -5.35
N SER A 204 8.47 16.37 -5.09
CA SER A 204 9.52 16.03 -6.06
C SER A 204 10.55 15.06 -5.49
N CYS A 205 10.99 14.11 -6.31
CA CYS A 205 12.06 13.20 -5.95
C CYS A 205 13.42 13.83 -6.19
N ARG A 206 14.22 13.88 -5.13
CA ARG A 206 15.53 14.52 -5.18
C ARG A 206 16.61 13.62 -4.58
N PRO A 207 17.83 13.65 -5.13
CA PRO A 207 18.96 12.91 -4.57
C PRO A 207 19.27 13.39 -3.15
N ILE A 208 19.47 12.44 -2.25
CA ILE A 208 19.85 12.65 -0.85
C ILE A 208 21.37 12.80 -0.75
N VAL A 209 21.83 13.81 -0.01
CA VAL A 209 23.26 14.06 0.23
C VAL A 209 23.49 14.17 1.73
N GLU A 210 24.40 13.35 2.25
CA GLU A 210 24.82 13.46 3.65
C GLU A 210 25.69 14.70 3.85
N VAL A 211 25.42 15.48 4.89
CA VAL A 211 26.15 16.71 5.24
C VAL A 211 26.75 16.62 6.64
N GLU A 212 27.83 17.37 6.84
CA GLU A 212 28.54 17.41 8.13
C GLU A 212 27.74 18.17 9.21
N ARG A 213 28.07 17.92 10.48
CA ARG A 213 27.51 18.66 11.62
C ARG A 213 27.67 20.18 11.45
N GLY A 214 26.61 20.92 11.77
CA GLY A 214 26.53 22.37 11.63
C GLY A 214 26.19 22.85 10.21
N ALA A 215 26.16 21.95 9.22
CA ALA A 215 25.65 22.28 7.89
C ALA A 215 24.12 22.33 7.88
N ALA A 216 23.57 22.98 6.84
CA ALA A 216 22.13 23.04 6.62
C ALA A 216 21.58 21.66 6.24
N CYS A 217 20.40 21.31 6.75
CA CYS A 217 19.73 20.02 6.52
C CYS A 217 18.22 20.19 6.37
N GLY A 218 17.55 19.11 5.98
CA GLY A 218 16.11 19.04 5.84
C GLY A 218 15.64 19.28 4.40
N PRO A 219 14.32 19.18 4.15
CA PRO A 219 13.78 19.38 2.81
C PRO A 219 14.07 20.81 2.37
N PRO A 220 14.81 21.01 1.27
CA PRO A 220 15.07 22.35 0.80
C PRO A 220 13.88 22.86 0.01
N ASN A 221 13.53 24.12 0.23
CA ASN A 221 12.47 24.75 -0.56
C ASN A 221 12.92 24.98 -2.03
N GLU A 222 14.23 25.04 -2.31
CA GLU A 222 14.75 25.45 -3.63
C GLU A 222 15.94 24.62 -4.17
N ASP A 223 16.55 23.74 -3.38
CA ASP A 223 17.80 23.04 -3.78
C ASP A 223 17.54 21.71 -4.51
N ALA A 224 18.39 21.39 -5.49
CA ALA A 224 18.27 20.17 -6.31
C ALA A 224 18.55 18.85 -5.57
N VAL A 225 18.93 18.89 -4.29
CA VAL A 225 19.32 17.73 -3.45
C VAL A 225 18.64 17.85 -2.08
N ILE A 226 18.44 16.75 -1.35
CA ILE A 226 17.96 16.76 0.04
C ILE A 226 19.16 16.57 0.98
N PRO A 227 19.59 17.61 1.71
CA PRO A 227 20.65 17.46 2.69
C PRO A 227 20.17 16.73 3.95
N VAL A 228 20.81 15.61 4.28
CA VAL A 228 20.53 14.79 5.47
C VAL A 228 21.75 14.73 6.37
N CYS A 229 21.53 14.61 7.68
CA CYS A 229 22.63 14.48 8.64
C CYS A 229 23.17 13.04 8.65
N GLY A 230 24.45 12.89 8.96
CA GLY A 230 25.04 11.57 9.19
C GLY A 230 24.42 10.83 10.38
N ALA A 231 24.69 9.54 10.48
CA ALA A 231 24.04 8.66 11.46
C ALA A 231 24.19 9.08 12.95
N SER A 232 25.24 9.85 13.27
CA SER A 232 25.51 10.36 14.62
C SER A 232 24.86 11.72 14.92
N ASP A 233 24.16 12.28 13.95
CA ASP A 233 23.60 13.63 13.97
C ASP A 233 22.09 13.57 13.62
N HIS A 234 21.35 14.63 13.94
CA HIS A 234 19.94 14.79 13.60
C HIS A 234 19.70 16.19 13.03
N CYS A 235 18.66 16.32 12.22
CA CYS A 235 18.30 17.61 11.66
C CYS A 235 17.34 18.36 12.60
N GLU A 236 17.81 19.50 13.13
CA GLU A 236 17.04 20.36 14.02
C GLU A 236 17.01 21.78 13.46
N ILE A 237 15.80 22.30 13.22
CA ILE A 237 15.56 23.66 12.69
C ILE A 237 16.42 23.95 11.43
N GLY A 238 16.62 22.94 10.60
CA GLY A 238 17.36 23.07 9.35
C GLY A 238 18.89 23.04 9.50
N THR A 239 19.43 22.64 10.65
CA THR A 239 20.87 22.42 10.85
C THR A 239 21.18 21.06 11.47
N CYS A 240 22.29 20.43 11.05
CA CYS A 240 22.70 19.15 11.61
C CYS A 240 23.33 19.32 12.98
N GLU A 241 22.69 18.73 13.98
CA GLU A 241 23.12 18.74 15.37
C GLU A 241 23.51 17.35 15.84
N ARG A 242 24.31 17.28 16.91
CA ARG A 242 24.71 16.00 17.48
C ARG A 242 23.51 15.33 18.14
N ARG A 243 23.34 14.02 17.91
CA ARG A 243 22.40 13.22 18.70
C ARG A 243 22.82 13.13 20.17
N LEU A 244 21.84 13.28 21.04
CA LEU A 244 21.89 13.16 22.49
C LEU A 244 22.04 11.69 22.91
N SER A 245 22.94 11.47 23.85
CA SER A 245 23.24 10.20 24.50
C SER A 245 22.20 9.90 25.58
N LEU A 246 22.17 8.65 26.05
CA LEU A 246 21.34 8.24 27.17
C LEU A 246 21.54 9.14 28.40
N GLY A 247 20.45 9.58 29.00
CA GLY A 247 20.40 10.46 30.18
C GLY A 247 20.50 11.97 29.88
N GLU A 248 20.75 12.37 28.64
CA GLU A 248 20.71 13.78 28.25
C GLU A 248 19.25 14.26 28.10
N PRO A 249 18.92 15.49 28.51
CA PRO A 249 17.56 16.04 28.41
C PRO A 249 17.19 16.24 26.94
N CYS A 250 15.96 15.87 26.58
CA CYS A 250 15.48 15.92 25.21
C CYS A 250 14.08 16.52 25.14
N VAL A 251 13.73 17.05 23.97
CA VAL A 251 12.36 17.50 23.66
C VAL A 251 11.70 16.57 22.64
N SER A 252 12.49 15.89 21.81
CA SER A 252 12.04 14.97 20.78
C SER A 252 12.92 13.72 20.71
N SER A 253 12.32 12.56 20.41
CA SER A 253 13.06 11.30 20.18
C SER A 253 14.02 11.38 19.00
N LYS A 254 13.85 12.35 18.08
CA LYS A 254 14.77 12.58 16.97
C LYS A 254 16.14 13.07 17.43
N GLU A 255 16.19 13.76 18.58
CA GLU A 255 17.43 14.26 19.17
C GLU A 255 18.26 13.13 19.77
N CYS A 256 17.66 12.01 20.18
CA CYS A 256 18.39 10.92 20.81
C CYS A 256 19.15 10.05 19.80
N VAL A 257 20.18 9.33 20.25
CA VAL A 257 20.81 8.24 19.49
C VAL A 257 19.76 7.21 19.06
N SER A 258 19.98 6.49 17.96
CA SER A 258 18.99 5.58 17.34
C SER A 258 18.39 4.55 18.32
N GLU A 259 19.21 4.05 19.26
CA GLU A 259 18.81 3.09 20.29
C GLU A 259 18.04 3.70 21.47
N ALA A 260 17.78 5.01 21.44
CA ALA A 260 17.10 5.74 22.49
C ALA A 260 15.81 6.43 21.99
N TYR A 261 14.93 6.76 22.93
CA TYR A 261 13.75 7.60 22.70
C TYR A 261 13.63 8.66 23.80
N CYS A 262 12.85 9.70 23.55
CA CYS A 262 12.73 10.81 24.50
C CYS A 262 11.58 10.59 25.50
N ASP A 263 11.93 10.54 26.79
CA ASP A 263 10.99 10.58 27.92
C ASP A 263 11.48 11.63 28.93
N SER A 264 11.45 12.91 28.54
CA SER A 264 12.12 14.06 29.19
C SER A 264 13.65 14.02 29.23
N VAL A 265 14.22 12.82 29.19
CA VAL A 265 15.62 12.52 28.91
C VAL A 265 15.68 11.37 27.91
N CYS A 266 16.79 11.25 27.17
CA CYS A 266 17.00 10.12 26.28
C CYS A 266 17.13 8.85 27.10
N VAL A 267 16.19 7.93 26.94
CA VAL A 267 16.17 6.63 27.61
C VAL A 267 16.29 5.52 26.57
N ALA A 268 16.80 4.36 27.00
CA ALA A 268 16.98 3.23 26.11
C ALA A 268 15.61 2.73 25.61
N ARG A 269 15.54 2.36 24.34
CA ARG A 269 14.37 1.69 23.77
C ARG A 269 14.15 0.32 24.39
N ALA A 270 12.90 -0.09 24.46
CA ALA A 270 12.48 -1.34 25.07
C ALA A 270 12.95 -2.56 24.24
N PRO A 271 13.62 -3.55 24.86
CA PRO A 271 14.07 -4.76 24.16
C PRO A 271 12.90 -5.72 23.85
N LEU A 272 13.19 -6.80 23.12
CA LEU A 272 12.22 -7.86 22.83
C LEU A 272 11.54 -8.37 24.13
N GLY A 273 10.21 -8.46 24.08
CA GLY A 273 9.36 -8.91 25.19
C GLY A 273 9.14 -7.88 26.30
N ALA A 274 9.73 -6.69 26.23
CA ALA A 274 9.47 -5.63 27.20
C ALA A 274 8.16 -4.88 26.89
N PRO A 275 7.46 -4.38 27.92
CA PRO A 275 6.23 -3.61 27.72
C PRO A 275 6.51 -2.28 27.02
N CYS A 276 5.66 -1.91 26.07
CA CYS A 276 5.87 -0.77 25.18
C CYS A 276 4.73 0.25 25.19
N ARG A 277 3.90 0.24 26.25
CA ARG A 277 2.78 1.18 26.40
C ARG A 277 3.24 2.64 26.41
N ASP A 278 4.28 2.90 27.18
CA ASP A 278 4.85 4.25 27.42
C ASP A 278 6.28 4.35 26.90
N THR A 279 6.80 3.31 26.25
CA THR A 279 8.18 3.23 25.78
C THR A 279 8.25 2.78 24.32
N ALA A 280 9.19 3.34 23.55
CA ALA A 280 9.39 2.92 22.18
C ALA A 280 10.23 1.63 22.14
N CYS A 281 9.84 0.67 21.30
CA CYS A 281 10.62 -0.54 21.08
C CYS A 281 11.95 -0.26 20.37
N ALA A 282 12.92 -1.15 20.60
CA ALA A 282 14.20 -1.14 19.93
C ALA A 282 14.03 -1.28 18.40
N GLU A 283 15.05 -0.88 17.66
CA GLU A 283 15.04 -0.97 16.20
C GLU A 283 14.75 -2.41 15.73
N GLY A 284 13.91 -2.55 14.71
CA GLY A 284 13.44 -3.86 14.21
C GLY A 284 12.32 -4.51 15.03
N LEU A 285 11.90 -3.92 16.15
CA LEU A 285 10.79 -4.43 16.96
C LEU A 285 9.53 -3.56 16.81
N ALA A 286 8.36 -4.20 16.82
CA ALA A 286 7.07 -3.54 16.79
C ALA A 286 6.38 -3.63 18.15
N CYS A 287 5.81 -2.51 18.61
CA CYS A 287 4.93 -2.52 19.78
C CYS A 287 3.58 -3.12 19.38
N ARG A 288 3.29 -4.35 19.82
CA ARG A 288 2.10 -5.10 19.42
C ARG A 288 1.39 -5.67 20.64
N CYS A 289 0.08 -5.83 20.49
CA CYS A 289 -0.73 -6.56 21.46
C CYS A 289 -0.74 -8.05 21.11
N PRO A 290 -0.49 -8.96 22.08
CA PRO A 290 -0.58 -10.40 21.83
C PRO A 290 -2.00 -10.85 21.46
N THR A 291 -3.02 -10.12 21.93
CA THR A 291 -4.43 -10.31 21.61
C THR A 291 -5.08 -8.98 21.27
N TYR A 292 -6.04 -8.97 20.34
CA TYR A 292 -6.75 -7.75 19.96
C TYR A 292 -7.36 -7.05 21.18
N GLY A 293 -7.00 -5.78 21.39
CA GLY A 293 -7.48 -4.98 22.53
C GLY A 293 -6.81 -5.28 23.89
N CYS A 294 -5.56 -5.74 23.90
CA CYS A 294 -4.83 -5.97 25.15
C CYS A 294 -4.58 -4.68 25.96
N ASP A 295 -4.52 -4.81 27.30
CA ASP A 295 -4.22 -3.69 28.19
C ASP A 295 -2.72 -3.30 28.20
N GLU A 296 -1.84 -4.28 27.94
CA GLU A 296 -0.38 -4.18 27.98
C GLU A 296 0.23 -4.70 26.68
N PRO A 297 0.68 -3.83 25.76
CA PRO A 297 1.42 -4.23 24.58
C PRO A 297 2.89 -4.49 24.91
N PHE A 298 3.52 -5.37 24.14
CA PHE A 298 4.94 -5.72 24.28
C PHE A 298 5.69 -5.54 22.96
N CYS A 299 7.01 -5.39 23.04
CA CYS A 299 7.86 -5.36 21.87
C CYS A 299 8.05 -6.76 21.31
N PHE A 300 7.63 -6.97 20.06
CA PHE A 300 7.82 -8.23 19.34
C PHE A 300 8.71 -8.02 18.13
N GLU A 301 9.44 -9.07 17.77
CA GLU A 301 10.02 -9.18 16.44
C GLU A 301 8.86 -9.55 15.48
N PRO A 302 8.58 -8.73 14.45
CA PRO A 302 7.58 -9.06 13.45
C PRO A 302 7.93 -10.41 12.81
N ARG A 303 6.94 -11.30 12.74
CA ARG A 303 7.00 -12.62 12.13
C ARG A 303 6.23 -12.62 10.83
N ASP A 304 6.81 -13.32 9.87
CA ASP A 304 6.27 -13.45 8.54
C ASP A 304 5.39 -14.70 8.40
N VAL A 305 4.52 -14.73 7.40
CA VAL A 305 3.70 -15.93 7.13
C VAL A 305 4.60 -17.17 6.95
N GLY A 306 4.22 -18.27 7.59
CA GLY A 306 4.98 -19.52 7.59
C GLY A 306 6.03 -19.60 8.70
N GLU A 307 6.34 -18.50 9.37
CA GLU A 307 7.22 -18.51 10.54
C GLU A 307 6.48 -19.00 11.80
N PRO A 308 7.20 -19.65 12.73
CA PRO A 308 6.61 -20.06 13.99
C PRO A 308 6.22 -18.85 14.84
N CYS A 309 5.07 -18.94 15.47
CA CYS A 309 4.54 -17.91 16.36
C CYS A 309 3.88 -18.52 17.59
N SER A 310 3.74 -17.72 18.63
CA SER A 310 3.03 -18.09 19.86
C SER A 310 1.72 -17.32 20.05
N VAL A 311 1.62 -16.11 19.49
CA VAL A 311 0.47 -15.21 19.63
C VAL A 311 0.29 -14.38 18.35
N ASP A 312 -0.93 -13.91 18.10
CA ASP A 312 -1.27 -13.13 16.89
C ASP A 312 -0.43 -11.87 16.75
N GLY A 313 -0.11 -11.23 17.88
CA GLY A 313 0.70 -10.01 17.91
C GLY A 313 2.14 -10.16 17.39
N GLU A 314 2.64 -11.39 17.24
CA GLU A 314 3.93 -11.63 16.61
C GLU A 314 3.86 -11.51 15.09
N CYS A 315 2.70 -11.75 14.47
CA CYS A 315 2.58 -11.78 13.02
C CYS A 315 2.33 -10.37 12.44
N SER A 316 2.96 -10.07 11.30
CA SER A 316 2.74 -8.82 10.55
C SER A 316 1.31 -8.72 10.04
N PHE A 317 0.65 -7.57 10.20
CA PHE A 317 -0.71 -7.41 9.67
C PHE A 317 -0.70 -7.52 8.14
N PRO A 318 -1.63 -8.26 7.48
CA PRO A 318 -2.85 -8.86 8.01
C PRO A 318 -2.71 -10.37 8.29
N VAL A 319 -1.81 -10.80 9.17
CA VAL A 319 -1.51 -12.22 9.46
C VAL A 319 -1.82 -12.53 10.93
N LEU A 320 -2.35 -13.73 11.23
CA LEU A 320 -2.66 -14.22 12.58
C LEU A 320 -1.85 -15.48 12.89
N CYS A 321 -1.63 -15.75 14.17
CA CYS A 321 -0.93 -16.92 14.62
C CYS A 321 -1.89 -18.12 14.73
N GLN A 322 -1.85 -19.02 13.75
CA GLN A 322 -2.73 -20.18 13.72
C GLN A 322 -1.92 -21.47 13.73
N ASP A 323 -2.23 -22.36 14.67
CA ASP A 323 -1.50 -23.63 14.89
C ASP A 323 0.00 -23.42 15.14
N GLY A 324 0.37 -22.30 15.77
CA GLY A 324 1.76 -21.94 16.06
C GLY A 324 2.57 -21.48 14.86
N ILE A 325 1.90 -21.10 13.76
CA ILE A 325 2.51 -20.55 12.55
C ILE A 325 1.74 -19.31 12.10
N CYS A 326 2.44 -18.25 11.69
CA CYS A 326 1.80 -17.07 11.14
C CYS A 326 1.11 -17.41 9.81
N LYS A 327 -0.21 -17.24 9.72
CA LYS A 327 -1.02 -17.48 8.52
C LYS A 327 -1.85 -16.24 8.21
N PRO A 328 -2.08 -15.90 6.92
CA PRO A 328 -2.88 -14.73 6.57
C PRO A 328 -4.21 -14.73 7.35
N SER A 329 -4.49 -13.64 8.06
CA SER A 329 -5.82 -13.35 8.57
C SER A 329 -6.74 -13.29 7.36
N SER A 330 -7.95 -13.75 7.52
CA SER A 330 -8.91 -13.91 6.43
C SER A 330 -9.47 -12.60 5.86
N ILE A 331 -8.64 -11.58 5.71
CA ILE A 331 -8.85 -10.54 4.71
C ILE A 331 -8.69 -11.19 3.32
N GLY A 332 -9.72 -11.93 2.92
CA GLY A 332 -10.24 -12.10 1.58
C GLY A 332 -9.51 -12.98 0.57
N PHE A 333 -8.24 -13.36 0.74
CA PHE A 333 -7.55 -14.07 -0.36
C PHE A 333 -7.66 -15.59 -0.30
N CYS A 334 -7.80 -16.19 0.88
CA CYS A 334 -7.88 -17.64 1.05
C CYS A 334 -8.66 -17.99 2.32
N GLU A 335 -9.99 -17.95 2.29
CA GLU A 335 -10.82 -18.71 3.24
C GLU A 335 -11.36 -19.97 2.56
N PRO A 336 -11.37 -21.12 3.24
CA PRO A 336 -12.14 -22.26 2.80
C PRO A 336 -13.63 -21.97 3.10
N PRO A 337 -14.57 -22.54 2.34
CA PRO A 337 -15.99 -22.42 2.63
C PRO A 337 -16.37 -23.00 4.01
#